data_AF-A0A919S356-F1
#
_entry.id   AF-A0A919S356-F1
#
_cell.length_a   1.000
_cell.length_b   1.000
_cell.length_c   1.000
_cell.angle_alpha   90.00
_cell.angle_beta   90.00
_cell.angle_gamma   90.00
#
_symmetry.space_group_name_H-M   'P 1'
#
loop_
_entity.id
_entity.type
_entity.pdbx_description
1 polymer ?
#
loop_
_entity_poly.entity_id
_entity_poly.type
_entity_poly.pdbx_seq_one_letter_code
_entity_poly.pdbx_strand_id
1 'polypeptide(L)'
;MHILPRKFVKIRHYGILSNRNRITKLKRCKSVLGVKNTSESFKDISKLTAAELLFKITGINIAKCPCCNKGSMARKRKVDPKICSPPVKMVEIE
;
A
#
# COMPACT_ATOMS: atom_id res chain seq x y z
N MET A 1 0.62 13.98 19.31
CA MET A 1 0.20 13.15 20.47
C MET A 1 -1.19 12.58 20.17
N HIS A 2 -1.32 11.31 19.79
CA HIS A 2 -2.62 10.69 19.52
C HIS A 2 -3.21 10.16 20.83
N ILE A 3 -4.23 10.85 21.36
CA ILE A 3 -4.96 10.44 22.55
C ILE A 3 -6.06 9.47 22.12
N LEU A 4 -6.18 8.34 22.82
CA LEU A 4 -7.16 7.31 22.49
C LEU A 4 -8.55 7.77 22.98
N PRO A 5 -9.62 7.66 22.17
CA PRO A 5 -10.97 8.08 22.57
C PRO A 5 -11.48 7.31 23.80
N ARG A 6 -12.44 7.90 24.52
CA ARG A 6 -13.09 7.24 25.68
C ARG A 6 -13.61 5.86 25.27
N LYS A 7 -13.38 4.85 26.14
CA LYS A 7 -13.70 3.42 25.95
C LYS A 7 -12.81 2.65 24.98
N PHE A 8 -11.79 3.27 24.37
CA PHE A 8 -10.77 2.52 23.62
C PHE A 8 -9.59 2.18 24.54
N VAL A 9 -9.03 0.98 24.35
CA VAL A 9 -7.83 0.53 25.05
C VAL A 9 -6.71 0.26 24.06
N LYS A 10 -5.46 0.57 24.43
CA LYS A 10 -4.30 0.22 23.60
C LYS A 10 -4.11 -1.29 23.62
N ILE A 11 -4.24 -1.93 22.46
CA ILE A 11 -3.89 -3.35 22.31
C ILE A 11 -2.37 -3.47 22.31
N ARG A 12 -1.83 -4.17 23.32
CA ARG A 12 -0.42 -4.54 23.36
C ARG A 12 -0.28 -5.93 22.74
N HIS A 13 0.40 -6.02 21.60
CA HIS A 13 0.64 -7.30 20.95
C HIS A 13 1.80 -8.04 21.62
N TYR A 14 1.53 -9.26 22.11
CA TYR A 14 2.53 -10.16 22.68
C TYR A 14 2.71 -11.41 21.81
N GLY A 15 3.72 -12.21 22.11
CA GLY A 15 3.89 -13.51 21.46
C GLY A 15 4.22 -13.40 19.98
N ILE A 16 3.35 -13.94 19.12
CA ILE A 16 3.55 -13.97 17.65
C ILE A 16 3.36 -12.61 16.98
N LEU A 17 2.45 -11.79 17.51
CA LEU A 17 2.17 -10.46 16.99
C LEU A 17 3.07 -9.39 17.62
N SER A 18 3.92 -9.76 18.58
CA SER A 18 4.91 -8.84 19.17
C SER A 18 5.92 -8.39 18.13
N ASN A 19 6.22 -7.10 18.07
CA ASN A 19 7.09 -6.55 17.02
C ASN A 19 8.50 -7.16 17.05
N ARG A 20 9.05 -7.43 18.25
CA ARG A 20 10.38 -8.05 18.45
C ARG A 20 10.52 -9.40 17.74
N ASN A 21 9.49 -10.26 17.84
CA ASN A 21 9.54 -11.63 17.33
C ASN A 21 8.68 -11.82 16.07
N ARG A 22 8.10 -10.73 15.54
CA ARG A 22 7.16 -10.77 14.42
C ARG A 22 7.80 -11.43 13.20
N ILE A 23 9.01 -11.04 12.84
CA ILE A 23 9.69 -11.51 11.62
C ILE A 23 9.92 -13.03 11.68
N THR A 24 10.51 -13.50 12.78
CA THR A 24 10.88 -14.92 12.95
C THR A 24 9.64 -15.81 13.07
N LYS A 25 8.63 -15.39 13.85
CA LYS A 25 7.41 -16.18 14.04
C LYS A 25 6.50 -16.17 12.82
N LEU A 26 6.39 -15.06 12.10
CA LEU A 26 5.67 -15.03 10.82
C LEU A 26 6.30 -15.96 9.78
N LYS A 27 7.63 -16.01 9.69
CA LYS A 27 8.33 -16.95 8.80
C LYS A 27 7.96 -18.40 9.15
N ARG A 28 8.00 -18.77 10.43
CA ARG A 28 7.62 -20.11 10.91
C ARG A 28 6.16 -20.43 10.58
N CYS A 29 5.23 -19.51 10.80
CA CYS A 29 3.82 -19.72 10.47
C CYS A 29 3.59 -19.91 8.98
N LYS A 30 4.24 -19.12 8.12
CA LYS A 30 4.18 -19.32 6.67
C LYS A 30 4.66 -20.72 6.28
N SER A 31 5.77 -21.19 6.85
CA SER A 31 6.29 -22.55 6.62
C SER A 31 5.29 -23.63 7.04
N VAL A 32 4.70 -23.52 8.24
CA VAL A 32 3.71 -24.50 8.75
C VAL A 32 2.45 -24.50 7.88
N LEU A 33 2.00 -23.33 7.43
CA LEU A 33 0.83 -23.19 6.57
C LEU A 33 1.11 -23.54 5.10
N GLY A 34 2.32 -23.99 4.75
CA GLY A 34 2.69 -24.30 3.36
C GLY A 34 2.69 -23.09 2.43
N VAL A 35 2.71 -21.87 2.99
CA VAL A 35 2.79 -20.63 2.20
C VAL A 35 4.21 -20.54 1.63
N LYS A 36 4.34 -20.79 0.32
CA LYS A 36 5.60 -20.57 -0.40
C LYS A 36 6.07 -19.14 -0.14
N ASN A 37 7.35 -18.96 0.21
CA ASN A 37 7.92 -17.64 0.44
C ASN A 37 7.86 -16.85 -0.88
N THR A 38 6.84 -16.00 -1.02
CA THR A 38 6.56 -15.21 -2.22
C THR A 38 7.52 -14.06 -2.44
N SER A 39 8.63 -13.98 -1.68
CA SER A 39 9.64 -12.93 -1.83
C SER A 39 10.22 -12.85 -3.25
N GLU A 40 10.21 -13.95 -3.99
CA GLU A 40 10.63 -13.98 -5.40
C GLU A 40 9.51 -13.51 -6.34
N SER A 41 8.26 -13.89 -6.07
CA SER A 41 7.10 -13.51 -6.88
C SER A 41 6.81 -12.00 -6.88
N PHE A 42 7.23 -11.26 -5.84
CA PHE A 42 7.06 -9.81 -5.79
C PHE A 42 8.12 -9.02 -6.58
N LYS A 43 9.24 -9.64 -7.00
CA LYS A 43 10.26 -8.94 -7.78
C LYS A 43 9.73 -8.51 -9.15
N ASP A 44 8.92 -9.36 -9.78
CA ASP A 44 8.31 -9.02 -11.07
C ASP A 44 7.16 -8.01 -10.93
N ILE A 45 6.50 -8.01 -9.77
CA ILE A 45 5.44 -7.05 -9.42
C ILE A 45 6.02 -5.65 -9.19
N SER A 46 7.20 -5.56 -8.59
CA SER A 46 7.86 -4.27 -8.29
C SER A 46 8.28 -3.47 -9.53
N LYS A 47 8.34 -4.11 -10.71
CA LYS A 47 8.66 -3.45 -11.98
C LYS A 47 7.44 -2.82 -12.66
N LEU A 48 6.23 -3.23 -12.28
CA LEU A 48 5.00 -2.79 -12.91
C LEU A 48 4.58 -1.44 -12.35
N THR A 49 4.12 -0.55 -13.23
CA THR A 49 3.48 0.69 -12.77
C THR A 49 2.17 0.37 -12.05
N ALA A 50 1.72 1.26 -11.16
CA ALA A 50 0.44 1.07 -10.46
C ALA A 50 -0.75 0.86 -11.44
N ALA A 51 -0.71 1.52 -12.60
CA ALA A 51 -1.71 1.36 -13.64
C ALA A 51 -1.68 -0.05 -14.28
N GLU A 52 -0.50 -0.58 -14.59
CA GLU A 52 -0.33 -1.93 -15.12
C GLU A 52 -0.74 -3.01 -14.10
N LEU A 53 -0.42 -2.80 -12.82
CA LEU A 53 -0.85 -3.70 -11.75
C LEU A 53 -2.36 -3.75 -11.65
N LEU A 54 -3.01 -2.60 -11.66
CA LEU A 54 -4.47 -2.52 -11.62
C LEU A 54 -5.10 -3.17 -12.84
N PHE A 55 -4.52 -2.99 -14.02
CA PHE A 55 -4.98 -3.66 -15.24
C PHE A 55 -4.86 -5.18 -15.14
N LYS A 56 -3.74 -5.72 -14.62
CA LYS A 56 -3.57 -7.17 -14.44
C LYS A 56 -4.55 -7.78 -13.43
N ILE A 57 -4.86 -7.06 -12.35
CA ILE A 57 -5.73 -7.57 -11.28
C ILE A 57 -7.21 -7.46 -11.67
N THR A 58 -7.60 -6.35 -12.30
CA THR A 58 -9.02 -6.02 -12.54
C THR A 58 -9.46 -6.20 -13.98
N GLY A 59 -8.52 -6.28 -14.94
CA GLY A 59 -8.80 -6.24 -16.38
C GLY A 59 -9.21 -4.85 -16.89
N ILE A 60 -9.31 -3.85 -16.02
CA ILE A 60 -9.83 -2.52 -16.35
C ILE A 60 -8.67 -1.57 -16.65
N ASN A 61 -8.71 -0.96 -17.83
CA ASN A 61 -7.72 0.05 -18.20
C ASN A 61 -8.15 1.44 -17.68
N ILE A 62 -7.53 1.87 -16.59
CA ILE A 62 -7.79 3.17 -15.92
C ILE A 62 -7.41 4.35 -16.81
N ALA A 63 -6.53 4.15 -17.80
CA ALA A 63 -6.17 5.19 -18.74
C ALA A 63 -7.25 5.39 -19.82
N LYS A 64 -8.28 4.55 -19.93
CA LYS A 64 -9.38 4.77 -20.87
C LYS A 64 -10.51 5.56 -20.23
N CYS A 65 -11.16 6.41 -21.03
CA CYS A 65 -12.35 7.12 -20.59
C CYS A 65 -13.51 6.14 -20.35
N PRO A 66 -14.13 6.13 -19.14
CA PRO A 66 -15.22 5.21 -18.83
C PRO A 66 -16.52 5.48 -19.61
N CYS A 67 -16.67 6.68 -20.19
CA CYS A 67 -17.89 7.05 -20.92
C CYS A 67 -17.85 6.59 -22.38
N CYS A 68 -16.70 6.72 -23.05
CA CYS A 68 -16.61 6.48 -24.50
C CYS A 68 -15.68 5.33 -24.89
N ASN A 69 -14.85 4.80 -23.98
CA ASN A 69 -13.86 3.71 -24.18
C ASN A 69 -12.87 3.87 -25.35
N LYS A 70 -12.93 4.98 -26.09
CA LYS A 70 -12.09 5.28 -27.26
C LYS A 70 -10.92 6.21 -26.93
N GLY A 71 -11.13 7.16 -26.01
CA GLY A 71 -10.13 8.16 -25.64
C GLY A 71 -9.25 7.76 -24.46
N SER A 72 -7.99 8.21 -24.48
CA SER A 72 -7.04 8.10 -23.36
C SER A 72 -7.15 9.29 -22.42
N MET A 73 -7.18 9.03 -21.11
CA MET A 73 -7.24 10.01 -20.03
C MET A 73 -5.86 10.66 -19.83
N ALA A 74 -5.82 11.98 -19.79
CA ALA A 74 -4.62 12.74 -19.46
C ALA A 74 -4.72 13.38 -18.07
N ARG A 75 -3.63 13.39 -17.31
CA ARG A 75 -3.57 14.06 -16.00
C ARG A 75 -3.63 15.57 -16.21
N LYS A 76 -4.72 16.22 -15.76
CA LYS A 76 -4.86 17.69 -15.85
C LYS A 76 -4.11 18.44 -14.77
N ARG A 77 -4.20 17.98 -13.51
CA ARG A 77 -3.52 18.60 -12.36
C ARG A 77 -3.31 17.59 -11.24
N LYS A 78 -2.26 17.79 -10.47
CA LYS A 78 -2.12 17.16 -9.15
C LYS A 78 -2.95 17.98 -8.17
N VAL A 79 -3.74 17.30 -7.34
CA VAL A 79 -4.44 17.97 -6.23
C VAL A 79 -3.59 17.74 -5.01
N ASP A 80 -3.04 18.81 -4.46
CA ASP A 80 -2.32 18.71 -3.20
C ASP A 80 -3.29 18.42 -2.06
N PRO A 81 -2.90 17.58 -1.09
CA PRO A 81 -3.73 17.32 0.08
C PRO A 81 -4.06 18.66 0.77
N LYS A 82 -5.33 18.88 1.09
CA LYS A 82 -5.72 19.99 1.99
C LYS A 82 -5.09 19.70 3.35
N ILE A 83 -3.98 20.36 3.64
CA ILE A 83 -3.20 20.08 4.84
C ILE A 83 -3.96 20.65 6.06
N CYS A 84 -4.35 19.79 7.00
CA CYS A 84 -4.74 20.22 8.37
C CYS A 84 -3.53 20.17 9.34
N SER A 85 -2.37 19.74 8.87
CA SER A 85 -1.07 19.70 9.55
C SER A 85 -0.20 20.92 9.18
N PRO A 86 0.80 21.31 9.99
CA PRO A 86 1.75 22.35 9.61
C PRO A 86 2.58 21.91 8.38
N PRO A 87 2.95 22.84 7.48
CA PRO A 87 3.65 22.52 6.23
C PRO A 87 5.05 21.96 6.53
N VAL A 88 5.38 20.82 5.92
CA VAL A 88 6.76 20.32 5.88
C VAL A 88 7.42 20.98 4.67
N LYS A 89 8.60 21.60 4.88
CA LYS A 89 9.36 22.30 3.83
C LYS A 89 9.44 21.43 2.56
N MET A 90 9.09 22.01 1.43
CA MET A 90 9.18 21.35 0.13
C MET A 90 10.66 21.05 -0.15
N VAL A 91 10.99 19.78 -0.35
CA VAL A 91 12.30 19.38 -0.85
C VAL A 91 12.18 19.34 -2.37
N GLU A 92 12.92 20.21 -3.05
CA GLU A 92 13.09 20.18 -4.49
C GLU A 92 13.87 18.92 -4.86
N ILE A 93 13.34 18.15 -5.82
CA ILE A 93 14.04 17.03 -6.43
C ILE A 93 14.40 17.52 -7.83
N GLU A 94 15.70 17.74 -8.06
CA GLU A 94 16.30 17.89 -9.39
C GLU A 94 16.18 16.60 -10.20
#